data_AF-A0A956KVR9-F1
#
_entry.id   AF-A0A956KVR9-F1
#
_cell.length_a   1.000
_cell.length_b   1.000
_cell.length_c   1.000
_cell.angle_alpha   90.00
_cell.angle_beta   90.00
_cell.angle_gamma   90.00
#
_symmetry.space_group_name_H-M   'P 1'
#
loop_
_entity.id
_entity.type
_entity.pdbx_description
1 polymer ?
#
loop_
_entity_poly.entity_id
_entity_poly.type
_entity_poly.pdbx_seq_one_letter_code
_entity_poly.pdbx_strand_id
1 'polypeptide(L)'
;MPSEPDLDATIDALAQAVAAGDREAIDARLAAIEPQLQAMNPLLRGMTYAHVQSVLGRPDRAVAVIEDLLELMPDDGRVCYQLGCYRRAAGDDDGALAAFTRATELDGALVDAWIHRGMLLDGRGESQLAIEAYRHVILRAPAEVDGWRNLGNSLAALGCFDEALEAYRTATRLAPSDDTLAFLIASTHQAMGDVAQANAGLPQAMRQELGPVVELRAPGPGPDLRCRLHVPQAREAALRAAADELLAAVRRELGPKRPRSLPHARTDSFVIEHGGVLLLCDVDPLRPGLPHRFFDATGVVERAAIRRR
;
A
#
# COMPACT_ATOMS: atom_id res chain seq x y z
N MET A 1 -3.75 -42.80 -26.06
CA MET A 1 -4.73 -41.73 -25.80
C MET A 1 -3.93 -40.50 -25.49
N PRO A 2 -4.02 -39.39 -26.27
CA PRO A 2 -3.46 -38.14 -25.78
C PRO A 2 -4.12 -37.82 -24.44
N SER A 3 -3.33 -37.44 -23.43
CA SER A 3 -3.86 -36.95 -22.16
C SER A 3 -4.77 -35.77 -22.45
N GLU A 4 -5.99 -35.77 -21.90
CA GLU A 4 -6.86 -34.60 -22.00
C GLU A 4 -6.09 -33.36 -21.52
N PRO A 5 -6.17 -32.24 -22.25
CA PRO A 5 -5.50 -31.02 -21.83
C PRO A 5 -6.08 -30.58 -20.48
N ASP A 6 -5.19 -30.27 -19.55
CA ASP A 6 -5.55 -29.72 -18.24
C ASP A 6 -6.47 -28.50 -18.41
N LEU A 7 -7.65 -28.55 -17.79
CA LEU A 7 -8.68 -27.55 -17.98
C LEU A 7 -8.25 -26.20 -17.43
N ASP A 8 -7.61 -26.19 -16.27
CA ASP A 8 -7.15 -24.96 -15.62
C ASP A 8 -6.10 -24.28 -16.50
N ALA A 9 -5.13 -25.05 -17.01
CA ALA A 9 -4.15 -24.55 -17.97
C ALA A 9 -4.79 -24.03 -19.28
N THR A 10 -5.90 -24.65 -19.71
CA THR A 10 -6.64 -24.21 -20.89
C THR A 10 -7.37 -22.88 -20.65
N ILE A 11 -7.91 -22.68 -19.44
CA ILE A 11 -8.56 -21.44 -19.01
C ILE A 11 -7.51 -20.32 -18.83
N ASP A 12 -6.33 -20.62 -18.28
CA ASP A 12 -5.23 -19.66 -18.19
C ASP A 12 -4.78 -19.19 -19.59
N ALA A 13 -4.67 -20.13 -20.53
CA ALA A 13 -4.37 -19.80 -21.92
C ALA A 13 -5.50 -18.99 -22.59
N LEU A 14 -6.76 -19.21 -22.20
CA LEU A 14 -7.88 -18.36 -22.63
C LEU A 14 -7.72 -16.93 -22.10
N ALA A 15 -7.35 -16.75 -20.82
CA ALA A 15 -7.14 -15.43 -20.24
C ALA A 15 -6.01 -14.67 -20.95
N GLN A 16 -4.92 -15.35 -21.29
CA GLN A 16 -3.83 -14.77 -22.09
C GLN A 16 -4.29 -14.34 -23.49
N ALA A 17 -5.10 -15.17 -24.15
CA ALA A 17 -5.65 -14.85 -25.47
C ALA A 17 -6.61 -13.64 -25.43
N VAL A 18 -7.46 -13.55 -24.39
CA VAL A 18 -8.32 -12.39 -24.16
C VAL A 18 -7.49 -11.12 -23.95
N ALA A 19 -6.47 -11.17 -23.10
CA ALA A 19 -5.57 -10.04 -22.86
C ALA A 19 -4.84 -9.59 -24.14
N ALA A 20 -4.48 -10.53 -25.01
CA ALA A 20 -3.85 -10.25 -26.31
C ALA A 20 -4.84 -9.78 -27.39
N GLY A 21 -6.16 -9.90 -27.17
CA GLY A 21 -7.18 -9.63 -28.18
C GLY A 21 -7.19 -10.63 -29.34
N ASP A 22 -6.60 -11.81 -29.17
CA ASP A 22 -6.45 -12.84 -30.20
C ASP A 22 -7.74 -13.67 -30.32
N ARG A 23 -8.59 -13.29 -31.27
CA ARG A 23 -9.89 -13.95 -31.48
C ARG A 23 -9.78 -15.41 -31.88
N GLU A 24 -8.79 -15.77 -32.70
CA GLU A 24 -8.62 -17.14 -33.17
C GLU A 24 -8.19 -18.04 -32.00
N ALA A 25 -7.26 -17.57 -31.17
CA ALA A 25 -6.87 -18.26 -29.96
C ALA A 25 -8.03 -18.38 -28.95
N ILE A 26 -8.83 -17.33 -28.78
CA ILE A 26 -10.03 -17.37 -27.92
C ILE A 26 -10.99 -18.46 -28.39
N ASP A 27 -11.36 -18.47 -29.67
CA ASP A 27 -12.30 -19.44 -30.23
C ASP A 27 -11.78 -20.88 -30.11
N ALA A 28 -10.49 -21.09 -30.38
CA ALA A 28 -9.84 -22.38 -30.23
C ALA A 28 -9.85 -22.88 -28.78
N ARG A 29 -9.62 -22.01 -27.80
CA ARG A 29 -9.66 -22.37 -26.36
C ARG A 29 -11.08 -22.67 -25.90
N LEU A 30 -12.07 -21.88 -26.31
CA LEU A 30 -13.48 -22.15 -26.01
C LEU A 30 -13.93 -23.50 -26.58
N ALA A 31 -13.54 -23.83 -27.81
CA ALA A 31 -13.82 -25.13 -28.42
C ALA A 31 -13.18 -26.30 -27.67
N ALA A 32 -12.02 -26.09 -27.03
CA ALA A 32 -11.34 -27.10 -26.21
C ALA A 32 -11.97 -27.26 -24.81
N ILE A 33 -12.55 -26.19 -24.26
CA ILE A 33 -13.21 -26.17 -22.94
C ILE A 33 -14.58 -26.83 -22.99
N GLU A 34 -15.36 -26.60 -24.06
CA GLU A 34 -16.77 -26.99 -24.14
C GLU A 34 -17.03 -28.50 -23.88
N PRO A 35 -16.30 -29.46 -24.47
CA PRO A 35 -16.54 -30.88 -24.21
C PRO A 35 -16.28 -31.26 -22.74
N GLN A 36 -15.32 -30.60 -22.10
CA GLN A 36 -14.98 -30.84 -20.69
C GLN A 36 -16.10 -30.34 -19.78
N LEU A 37 -16.65 -29.15 -20.06
CA LEU A 37 -17.83 -28.62 -19.36
C LEU A 37 -19.03 -29.57 -19.47
N GLN A 38 -19.26 -30.15 -20.65
CA GLN A 38 -20.36 -31.09 -20.88
C GLN A 38 -20.19 -32.42 -20.12
N ALA A 39 -18.94 -32.83 -19.85
CA ALA A 39 -18.64 -34.00 -19.04
C ALA A 39 -18.78 -33.74 -17.52
N MET A 40 -18.75 -32.48 -17.09
CA MET A 40 -18.89 -32.12 -15.68
C MET A 40 -20.31 -32.32 -15.14
N ASN A 41 -20.40 -32.59 -13.84
CA ASN A 41 -21.66 -32.48 -13.11
C ASN A 41 -22.18 -31.02 -13.13
N PRO A 42 -23.50 -30.79 -12.96
CA PRO A 42 -24.09 -29.45 -13.13
C PRO A 42 -23.46 -28.36 -12.25
N LEU A 43 -23.06 -28.70 -11.03
CA LEU A 43 -22.41 -27.76 -10.10
C LEU A 43 -21.05 -27.29 -10.63
N LEU A 44 -20.14 -28.22 -10.89
CA LEU A 44 -18.82 -27.90 -11.42
C LEU A 44 -18.90 -27.24 -12.79
N ARG A 45 -19.88 -27.64 -13.62
CA ARG A 45 -20.15 -27.01 -14.91
C ARG A 45 -20.52 -25.55 -14.75
N GLY A 46 -21.50 -25.23 -13.89
CA GLY A 46 -21.94 -23.85 -13.67
C GLY A 46 -20.84 -22.97 -13.11
N MET A 47 -20.09 -23.47 -12.12
CA MET A 47 -18.97 -22.75 -11.51
C MET A 47 -17.85 -22.45 -12.53
N THR A 48 -17.45 -23.46 -13.30
CA THR A 48 -16.42 -23.31 -14.34
C THR A 48 -16.91 -22.39 -15.47
N TYR A 49 -18.18 -22.51 -15.88
CA TYR A 49 -18.76 -21.65 -16.90
C TYR A 49 -18.80 -20.18 -16.46
N ALA A 50 -19.18 -19.90 -15.20
CA ALA A 50 -19.13 -18.56 -14.64
C ALA A 50 -17.69 -17.99 -14.66
N HIS A 51 -16.71 -18.81 -14.27
CA HIS A 51 -15.30 -18.41 -14.32
C HIS A 51 -14.85 -18.06 -15.75
N VAL A 52 -15.20 -18.89 -16.74
CA VAL A 52 -14.93 -18.62 -18.16
C VAL A 52 -15.60 -17.32 -18.62
N GLN A 53 -16.84 -17.03 -18.23
CA GLN A 53 -17.48 -15.75 -18.58
C GLN A 53 -16.74 -14.55 -17.97
N SER A 54 -16.27 -14.67 -16.73
CA SER A 54 -15.46 -13.63 -16.09
C SER A 54 -14.14 -13.39 -16.86
N VAL A 55 -13.44 -14.46 -17.24
CA VAL A 55 -12.20 -14.38 -18.05
C VAL A 55 -12.45 -13.69 -19.40
N LEU A 56 -13.60 -13.93 -20.02
CA LEU A 56 -14.02 -13.27 -21.27
C LEU A 56 -14.41 -11.79 -21.09
N GLY A 57 -14.27 -11.22 -19.89
CA GLY A 57 -14.67 -9.84 -19.58
C GLY A 57 -16.19 -9.65 -19.53
N ARG A 58 -16.94 -10.70 -19.16
CA ARG A 58 -18.40 -10.68 -19.04
C ARG A 58 -18.84 -11.01 -17.60
N PRO A 59 -18.44 -10.19 -16.61
CA PRO A 59 -18.70 -10.48 -15.21
C PRO A 59 -20.21 -10.55 -14.88
N ASP A 60 -21.06 -9.76 -15.55
CA ASP A 60 -22.52 -9.83 -15.35
C ASP A 60 -23.11 -11.21 -15.69
N ARG A 61 -22.56 -11.88 -16.71
CA ARG A 61 -22.96 -13.25 -17.05
C ARG A 61 -22.48 -14.25 -16.03
N ALA A 62 -21.27 -14.05 -15.49
CA ALA A 62 -20.75 -14.88 -14.41
C ALA A 62 -21.63 -14.75 -13.16
N VAL A 63 -22.04 -13.52 -12.80
CA VAL A 63 -22.97 -13.24 -11.69
C VAL A 63 -24.29 -14.00 -11.88
N ALA A 64 -24.94 -13.85 -13.05
CA ALA A 64 -26.23 -14.52 -13.30
C ALA A 64 -26.15 -16.05 -13.13
N VAL A 65 -25.07 -16.67 -13.64
CA VAL A 65 -24.86 -18.12 -13.52
C VAL A 65 -24.67 -18.55 -12.06
N ILE A 66 -23.94 -17.75 -11.27
CA ILE A 66 -23.76 -18.05 -9.84
C ILE A 66 -25.05 -17.82 -9.04
N GLU A 67 -25.85 -16.82 -9.39
CA GLU A 67 -27.16 -16.58 -8.76
C GLU A 67 -28.11 -17.76 -9.01
N ASP A 68 -28.18 -18.28 -10.24
CA ASP A 68 -28.95 -19.51 -10.56
C ASP A 68 -28.45 -20.72 -9.74
N LEU A 69 -27.13 -20.85 -9.53
CA LEU A 69 -26.58 -21.92 -8.69
C LEU A 69 -26.95 -21.76 -7.21
N LEU A 70 -27.04 -20.52 -6.71
CA LEU A 70 -27.43 -20.25 -5.33
C LEU A 70 -28.90 -20.56 -5.06
N GLU A 71 -29.78 -20.51 -6.07
CA GLU A 71 -31.15 -21.02 -5.90
C GLU A 71 -31.19 -22.50 -5.56
N LEU A 72 -30.20 -23.27 -6.04
CA LEU A 72 -30.08 -24.71 -5.77
C LEU A 72 -29.28 -25.02 -4.49
N MET A 73 -28.36 -24.13 -4.10
CA MET A 73 -27.49 -24.30 -2.93
C MET A 73 -27.35 -22.99 -2.15
N PRO A 74 -28.40 -22.52 -1.48
CA PRO A 74 -28.43 -21.19 -0.84
C PRO A 74 -27.48 -21.05 0.36
N ASP A 75 -26.97 -22.18 0.88
CA ASP A 75 -26.12 -22.24 2.07
C ASP A 75 -24.69 -22.71 1.77
N ASP A 76 -24.25 -22.65 0.51
CA ASP A 76 -22.85 -22.94 0.14
C ASP A 76 -21.98 -21.67 0.19
N GLY A 77 -21.12 -21.59 1.22
CA GLY A 77 -20.23 -20.45 1.43
C GLY A 77 -19.23 -20.23 0.29
N ARG A 78 -18.79 -21.28 -0.41
CA ARG A 78 -17.86 -21.17 -1.54
C ARG A 78 -18.54 -20.58 -2.76
N VAL A 79 -19.81 -20.93 -3.01
CA VAL A 79 -20.61 -20.33 -4.07
C VAL A 79 -20.87 -18.85 -3.77
N CYS A 80 -21.21 -18.50 -2.53
CA CYS A 80 -21.33 -17.09 -2.11
C CYS A 80 -20.01 -16.31 -2.28
N TYR A 81 -18.87 -16.94 -1.97
CA TYR A 81 -17.56 -16.33 -2.18
C TYR A 81 -17.32 -16.00 -3.67
N GLN A 82 -17.61 -16.95 -4.56
CA GLN A 82 -17.47 -16.71 -6.01
C GLN A 82 -18.42 -15.62 -6.52
N LEU A 83 -19.66 -15.55 -6.00
CA LEU A 83 -20.57 -14.44 -6.30
C LEU A 83 -19.92 -13.09 -5.94
N GLY A 84 -19.29 -13.01 -4.77
CA GLY A 84 -18.57 -11.81 -4.34
C GLY A 84 -17.45 -11.42 -5.29
N CYS A 85 -16.65 -12.39 -5.73
CA CYS A 85 -15.59 -12.15 -6.71
C CYS A 85 -16.13 -11.60 -8.04
N TYR A 86 -17.21 -12.19 -8.57
CA TYR A 86 -17.78 -11.76 -9.85
C TYR A 86 -18.52 -10.43 -9.76
N ARG A 87 -19.22 -10.14 -8.66
CA ARG A 87 -19.84 -8.83 -8.43
C ARG A 87 -18.79 -7.72 -8.33
N ARG A 88 -17.68 -7.98 -7.63
CA ARG A 88 -16.54 -7.05 -7.60
C ARG A 88 -15.97 -6.82 -9.01
N ALA A 89 -15.83 -7.89 -9.81
CA ALA A 89 -15.37 -7.76 -11.20
C ALA A 89 -16.37 -6.99 -12.09
N ALA A 90 -17.66 -7.02 -11.77
CA ALA A 90 -18.69 -6.20 -12.41
C ALA A 90 -18.73 -4.74 -11.91
N GLY A 91 -17.94 -4.39 -10.89
CA GLY A 91 -17.95 -3.08 -10.25
C GLY A 91 -19.06 -2.87 -9.22
N ASP A 92 -19.79 -3.93 -8.86
CA ASP A 92 -20.78 -3.93 -7.78
C ASP A 92 -20.11 -4.25 -6.44
N ASP A 93 -19.41 -3.27 -5.88
CA ASP A 93 -18.73 -3.41 -4.60
C ASP A 93 -19.69 -3.67 -3.43
N ASP A 94 -20.93 -3.15 -3.51
CA ASP A 94 -21.95 -3.32 -2.47
C ASP A 94 -22.48 -4.76 -2.44
N GLY A 95 -22.85 -5.28 -3.61
CA GLY A 95 -23.27 -6.67 -3.73
C GLY A 95 -22.12 -7.65 -3.50
N ALA A 96 -20.88 -7.27 -3.80
CA ALA A 96 -19.69 -8.07 -3.47
C ALA A 96 -19.48 -8.17 -1.96
N LEU A 97 -19.56 -7.05 -1.23
CA LEU A 97 -19.43 -7.06 0.23
C LEU A 97 -20.52 -7.92 0.88
N ALA A 98 -21.77 -7.82 0.41
CA ALA A 98 -22.86 -8.65 0.91
C ALA A 98 -22.59 -10.14 0.67
N ALA A 99 -22.11 -10.51 -0.51
CA ALA A 99 -21.78 -11.88 -0.85
C ALA A 99 -20.60 -12.44 -0.04
N PHE A 100 -19.52 -11.68 0.14
CA PHE A 100 -18.40 -12.08 1.01
C PHE A 100 -18.82 -12.18 2.48
N THR A 101 -19.67 -11.27 2.96
CA THR A 101 -20.21 -11.34 4.33
C THR A 101 -20.99 -12.65 4.52
N ARG A 102 -21.92 -12.95 3.59
CA ARG A 102 -22.66 -14.21 3.61
C ARG A 102 -21.75 -15.44 3.54
N ALA A 103 -20.70 -15.40 2.71
CA ALA A 103 -19.71 -16.46 2.64
C ALA A 103 -19.02 -16.69 4.00
N THR A 104 -18.61 -15.62 4.69
CA THR A 104 -17.97 -15.72 6.02
C THR A 104 -18.92 -16.17 7.13
N GLU A 105 -20.22 -15.92 7.01
CA GLU A 105 -21.24 -16.42 7.95
C GLU A 105 -21.53 -17.90 7.75
N LEU A 106 -21.57 -18.36 6.50
CA LEU A 106 -21.80 -19.76 6.14
C LEU A 106 -20.58 -20.65 6.44
N ASP A 107 -19.38 -20.15 6.12
CA ASP A 107 -18.13 -20.83 6.42
C ASP A 107 -17.06 -19.84 6.89
N GLY A 108 -16.94 -19.75 8.22
CA GLY A 108 -15.94 -18.92 8.88
C GLY A 108 -14.48 -19.38 8.71
N ALA A 109 -14.22 -20.50 8.01
CA ALA A 109 -12.88 -20.96 7.66
C ALA A 109 -12.43 -20.54 6.25
N LEU A 110 -13.31 -19.94 5.43
CA LEU A 110 -12.96 -19.37 4.12
C LEU A 110 -12.09 -18.11 4.28
N VAL A 111 -10.78 -18.31 4.40
CA VAL A 111 -9.79 -17.24 4.60
C VAL A 111 -9.88 -16.16 3.51
N ASP A 112 -9.98 -16.56 2.24
CA ASP A 112 -10.05 -15.62 1.12
C ASP A 112 -11.28 -14.70 1.20
N ALA A 113 -12.42 -15.23 1.65
CA ALA A 113 -13.65 -14.44 1.83
C ALA A 113 -13.46 -13.36 2.91
N TRP A 114 -12.75 -13.67 4.00
CA TRP A 114 -12.40 -12.70 5.04
C TRP A 114 -11.44 -11.63 4.54
N ILE A 115 -10.43 -12.00 3.74
CA ILE A 115 -9.49 -11.04 3.12
C ILE A 115 -10.27 -10.07 2.23
N HIS A 116 -11.07 -10.57 1.29
CA HIS A 116 -11.79 -9.73 0.34
C HIS A 116 -12.89 -8.88 1.00
N ARG A 117 -13.56 -9.40 2.04
CA ARG A 117 -14.45 -8.60 2.89
C ARG A 117 -13.70 -7.44 3.54
N GLY A 118 -12.55 -7.70 4.16
CA GLY A 118 -11.71 -6.68 4.78
C GLY A 118 -11.30 -5.59 3.78
N MET A 119 -10.87 -5.99 2.57
CA MET A 119 -10.42 -5.05 1.54
C MET A 119 -11.54 -4.11 1.08
N LEU A 120 -12.78 -4.60 0.95
CA LEU A 120 -13.94 -3.76 0.62
C LEU A 120 -14.30 -2.81 1.76
N LEU A 121 -14.21 -3.27 3.01
CA LEU A 121 -14.45 -2.43 4.19
C LEU A 121 -13.42 -1.29 4.29
N ASP A 122 -12.13 -1.57 4.05
CA ASP A 122 -11.10 -0.52 3.96
C ASP A 122 -11.39 0.47 2.83
N GLY A 123 -11.79 -0.02 1.65
CA GLY A 123 -12.16 0.83 0.51
C GLY A 123 -13.31 1.81 0.82
N ARG A 124 -14.17 1.46 1.79
CA ARG A 124 -15.25 2.32 2.30
C ARG A 124 -14.84 3.20 3.48
N GLY A 125 -13.61 3.08 3.98
CA GLY A 125 -13.15 3.75 5.19
C GLY A 125 -13.65 3.12 6.49
N GLU A 126 -14.23 1.92 6.43
CA GLU A 126 -14.70 1.15 7.59
C GLU A 126 -13.55 0.32 8.21
N SER A 127 -12.39 0.96 8.43
CA SER A 127 -11.15 0.27 8.81
C SER A 127 -11.23 -0.54 10.10
N GLN A 128 -12.12 -0.18 11.04
CA GLN A 128 -12.32 -0.96 12.26
C GLN A 128 -12.91 -2.35 11.97
N LEU A 129 -13.87 -2.44 11.05
CA LEU A 129 -14.46 -3.72 10.64
C LEU A 129 -13.49 -4.51 9.76
N ALA A 130 -12.66 -3.83 8.97
CA ALA A 130 -11.58 -4.48 8.22
C ALA A 130 -10.55 -5.13 9.16
N ILE A 131 -10.15 -4.46 10.24
CA ILE A 131 -9.25 -5.02 11.28
C ILE A 131 -9.83 -6.30 11.88
N GLU A 132 -11.14 -6.34 12.17
CA GLU A 132 -11.79 -7.55 12.66
C GLU A 132 -11.68 -8.69 11.63
N ALA A 133 -11.95 -8.41 10.35
CA ALA A 133 -11.82 -9.39 9.29
C ALA A 133 -10.38 -9.93 9.14
N TYR A 134 -9.37 -9.07 9.17
CA TYR A 134 -7.97 -9.52 9.07
C TYR A 134 -7.49 -10.24 10.33
N ARG A 135 -8.00 -9.89 11.51
CA ARG A 135 -7.74 -10.68 12.73
C ARG A 135 -8.33 -12.09 12.62
N HIS A 136 -9.49 -12.25 11.98
CA HIS A 136 -10.03 -13.57 11.66
C HIS A 136 -9.12 -14.34 10.71
N VAL A 137 -8.58 -13.70 9.66
CA VAL A 137 -7.58 -14.29 8.75
C VAL A 137 -6.38 -14.81 9.55
N ILE A 138 -5.78 -13.97 10.39
CA ILE A 138 -4.61 -14.33 11.20
C ILE A 138 -4.89 -15.47 12.18
N LEU A 139 -6.09 -15.50 12.77
CA LEU A 139 -6.49 -16.58 13.68
C LEU A 139 -6.60 -17.94 12.95
N ARG A 140 -7.03 -17.94 11.69
CA ARG A 140 -7.25 -19.16 10.90
C ARG A 140 -6.01 -19.60 10.13
N ALA A 141 -5.30 -18.64 9.54
CA ALA A 141 -4.11 -18.84 8.74
C ALA A 141 -3.02 -17.85 9.19
N PRO A 142 -2.31 -18.14 10.30
CA PRO A 142 -1.32 -17.22 10.86
C PRO A 142 -0.10 -16.98 9.95
N ALA A 143 0.11 -17.85 8.96
CA ALA A 143 1.13 -17.71 7.93
C ALA A 143 0.64 -16.93 6.68
N GLU A 144 -0.62 -16.50 6.65
CA GLU A 144 -1.18 -15.73 5.54
C GLU A 144 -0.63 -14.30 5.57
N VAL A 145 0.23 -13.98 4.60
CA VAL A 145 0.96 -12.70 4.54
C VAL A 145 -0.01 -11.55 4.33
N ASP A 146 -1.03 -11.75 3.48
CA ASP A 146 -2.00 -10.71 3.14
C ASP A 146 -2.83 -10.28 4.36
N GLY A 147 -3.12 -11.21 5.27
CA GLY A 147 -3.81 -10.91 6.53
C GLY A 147 -3.01 -9.94 7.41
N TRP A 148 -1.71 -10.19 7.58
CA TRP A 148 -0.84 -9.30 8.36
C TRP A 148 -0.57 -7.96 7.68
N ARG A 149 -0.32 -7.96 6.37
CA ARG A 149 -0.10 -6.75 5.59
C ARG A 149 -1.32 -5.84 5.63
N ASN A 150 -2.51 -6.39 5.37
CA ASN A 150 -3.72 -5.59 5.31
C ASN A 150 -4.18 -5.14 6.70
N LEU A 151 -3.96 -5.94 7.76
CA LEU A 151 -4.11 -5.49 9.14
C LEU A 151 -3.25 -4.25 9.43
N GLY A 152 -1.98 -4.28 9.02
CA GLY A 152 -1.08 -3.14 9.14
C GLY A 152 -1.59 -1.90 8.42
N ASN A 153 -2.11 -2.06 7.20
CA ASN A 153 -2.68 -0.96 6.41
C ASN A 153 -3.86 -0.30 7.13
N SER A 154 -4.81 -1.07 7.63
CA SER A 154 -5.98 -0.53 8.34
C SER A 154 -5.59 0.13 9.67
N LEU A 155 -4.64 -0.45 10.41
CA LEU A 155 -4.13 0.16 11.65
C LEU A 155 -3.42 1.49 11.37
N ALA A 156 -2.59 1.56 10.32
CA ALA A 156 -1.92 2.79 9.92
C ALA A 156 -2.94 3.87 9.49
N ALA A 157 -4.01 3.50 8.78
CA ALA A 157 -5.09 4.41 8.41
C ALA A 157 -5.81 5.02 9.62
N LEU A 158 -5.90 4.28 10.74
CA LEU A 158 -6.46 4.76 12.01
C LEU A 158 -5.43 5.51 12.90
N GLY A 159 -4.17 5.62 12.47
CA GLY A 159 -3.09 6.23 13.26
C GLY A 159 -2.50 5.32 14.34
N CYS A 160 -2.88 4.05 14.37
CA CYS A 160 -2.35 3.00 15.25
C CYS A 160 -0.98 2.50 14.75
N PHE A 161 0.00 3.41 14.68
CA PHE A 161 1.25 3.16 13.97
C PHE A 161 2.13 2.07 14.60
N ASP A 162 2.20 1.99 15.92
CA ASP A 162 3.01 0.95 16.61
C ASP A 162 2.49 -0.46 16.29
N GLU A 163 1.17 -0.65 16.33
CA GLU A 163 0.53 -1.93 16.02
C GLU A 163 0.63 -2.26 14.52
N ALA A 164 0.54 -1.24 13.66
CA ALA A 164 0.76 -1.40 12.22
C ALA A 164 2.20 -1.90 11.93
N LEU A 165 3.21 -1.30 12.57
CA LEU A 165 4.61 -1.72 12.42
C LEU A 165 4.83 -3.16 12.86
N GLU A 166 4.19 -3.61 13.96
CA GLU A 166 4.26 -5.01 14.39
C GLU A 166 3.62 -5.97 13.39
N ALA A 167 2.47 -5.58 12.81
CA ALA A 167 1.81 -6.35 11.77
C ALA A 167 2.69 -6.48 10.52
N TYR A 168 3.27 -5.36 10.03
CA TYR A 168 4.17 -5.40 8.88
C TYR A 168 5.45 -6.20 9.15
N ARG A 169 6.07 -6.05 10.33
CA ARG A 169 7.25 -6.85 10.70
C ARG A 169 6.93 -8.34 10.71
N THR A 170 5.72 -8.72 11.09
CA THR A 170 5.26 -10.11 11.03
C THR A 170 5.11 -10.57 9.59
N ALA A 171 4.46 -9.77 8.73
CA ALA A 171 4.39 -10.03 7.29
C ALA A 171 5.78 -10.18 6.66
N THR A 172 6.75 -9.33 7.02
CA THR A 172 8.14 -9.38 6.49
C THR A 172 8.85 -10.66 6.91
N ARG A 173 8.60 -11.18 8.11
CA ARG A 173 9.16 -12.49 8.52
C ARG A 173 8.58 -13.65 7.71
N LEU A 174 7.32 -13.56 7.31
CA LEU A 174 6.63 -14.58 6.51
C LEU A 174 6.99 -14.49 5.02
N ALA A 175 7.19 -13.28 4.49
CA ALA A 175 7.59 -13.01 3.11
C ALA A 175 8.80 -12.05 3.04
N PRO A 176 10.03 -12.52 3.32
CA PRO A 176 11.21 -11.66 3.36
C PRO A 176 11.60 -11.01 2.02
N SER A 177 11.05 -11.51 0.90
CA SER A 177 11.31 -11.01 -0.45
C SER A 177 10.26 -10.01 -0.95
N ASP A 178 9.21 -9.72 -0.18
CA ASP A 178 8.21 -8.71 -0.55
C ASP A 178 8.69 -7.31 -0.15
N ASP A 179 9.36 -6.64 -1.09
CA ASP A 179 9.87 -5.28 -0.91
C ASP A 179 8.77 -4.24 -0.62
N THR A 180 7.50 -4.55 -0.95
CA THR A 180 6.35 -3.68 -0.64
C THR A 180 6.21 -3.47 0.86
N LEU A 181 6.56 -4.47 1.69
CA LEU A 181 6.46 -4.39 3.14
C LEU A 181 7.48 -3.41 3.74
N ALA A 182 8.68 -3.34 3.16
CA ALA A 182 9.69 -2.36 3.55
C ALA A 182 9.20 -0.93 3.28
N PHE A 183 8.50 -0.72 2.15
CA PHE A 183 7.86 0.56 1.85
C PHE A 183 6.76 0.91 2.85
N LEU A 184 5.89 -0.03 3.21
CA LEU A 184 4.82 0.20 4.18
C LEU A 184 5.35 0.55 5.58
N ILE A 185 6.40 -0.13 6.02
CA ILE A 185 7.11 0.20 7.28
C ILE A 185 7.71 1.60 7.20
N ALA A 186 8.38 1.94 6.10
CA ALA A 186 8.98 3.26 5.90
C ALA A 186 7.93 4.38 5.88
N SER A 187 6.83 4.17 5.15
CA SER A 187 5.69 5.09 5.09
C SER A 187 5.07 5.32 6.46
N THR A 188 4.95 4.26 7.27
CA THR A 188 4.44 4.35 8.64
C THR A 188 5.37 5.16 9.55
N HIS A 189 6.69 4.91 9.49
CA HIS A 189 7.67 5.72 10.20
C HIS A 189 7.67 7.19 9.75
N GLN A 190 7.47 7.45 8.46
CA GLN A 190 7.32 8.80 7.93
C GLN A 190 6.07 9.49 8.48
N ALA A 191 4.94 8.79 8.55
CA ALA A 191 3.70 9.30 9.14
C ALA A 191 3.84 9.65 10.63
N MET A 192 4.68 8.89 11.36
CA MET A 192 5.07 9.19 12.75
C MET A 192 6.07 10.36 12.88
N GLY A 193 6.64 10.85 11.78
CA GLY A 193 7.70 11.85 11.76
C GLY A 193 9.11 11.30 12.04
N ASP A 194 9.28 9.98 12.07
CA ASP A 194 10.59 9.31 12.23
C ASP A 194 11.21 9.01 10.85
N VAL A 195 11.64 10.08 10.18
CA VAL A 195 12.25 10.00 8.85
C VAL A 195 13.56 9.19 8.86
N ALA A 196 14.25 9.10 10.00
CA ALA A 196 15.49 8.32 10.10
C ALA A 196 15.20 6.81 9.98
N GLN A 197 14.21 6.31 10.73
CA GLN A 197 13.79 4.92 10.63
C GLN A 197 13.14 4.62 9.28
N ALA A 198 12.35 5.56 8.74
CA ALA A 198 11.76 5.41 7.42
C ALA A 198 12.84 5.13 6.35
N ASN A 199 13.92 5.91 6.36
CA ASN A 199 15.01 5.72 5.42
C ASN A 199 15.83 4.46 5.69
N ALA A 200 16.10 4.13 6.96
CA ALA A 200 16.90 2.96 7.31
C ALA A 200 16.25 1.65 6.86
N GLY A 201 14.92 1.59 6.85
CA GLY A 201 14.14 0.41 6.47
C GLY A 201 14.03 0.16 4.97
N LEU A 202 14.39 1.12 4.10
CA LEU A 202 14.24 0.97 2.65
C LEU A 202 15.39 0.15 2.01
N PRO A 203 15.08 -0.70 1.00
CA PRO A 203 16.09 -1.41 0.21
C PRO A 203 17.13 -0.44 -0.39
N GLN A 204 18.38 -0.91 -0.56
CA GLN A 204 19.46 -0.06 -1.07
C GLN A 204 19.14 0.55 -2.44
N ALA A 205 18.54 -0.21 -3.36
CA ALA A 205 18.13 0.28 -4.67
C ALA A 205 17.14 1.45 -4.56
N MET A 206 16.16 1.34 -3.65
CA MET A 206 15.16 2.37 -3.42
C MET A 206 15.74 3.62 -2.74
N ARG A 207 16.69 3.44 -1.81
CA ARG A 207 17.47 4.55 -1.25
C ARG A 207 18.31 5.27 -2.31
N GLN A 208 18.78 4.56 -3.33
CA GLN A 208 19.52 5.17 -4.45
C GLN A 208 18.60 5.99 -5.37
N GLU A 209 17.35 5.57 -5.59
CA GLU A 209 16.35 6.34 -6.32
C GLU A 209 15.93 7.64 -5.59
N LEU A 210 15.75 7.57 -4.28
CA LEU A 210 15.53 8.75 -3.42
C LEU A 210 16.75 9.69 -3.39
N GLY A 211 17.93 9.15 -3.69
CA GLY A 211 19.21 9.86 -3.67
C GLY A 211 19.85 9.93 -2.28
N PRO A 212 21.15 10.27 -2.19
CA PRO A 212 21.83 10.39 -0.91
C PRO A 212 21.23 11.50 -0.03
N VAL A 213 21.24 11.27 1.28
CA VAL A 213 21.03 12.34 2.26
C VAL A 213 22.27 13.23 2.27
N VAL A 214 22.08 14.51 1.96
CA VAL A 214 23.14 15.51 1.99
C VAL A 214 22.87 16.47 3.13
N GLU A 215 23.88 16.70 3.96
CA GLU A 215 23.91 17.82 4.91
C GLU A 215 24.55 19.02 4.22
N LEU A 216 23.76 20.07 4.01
CA LEU A 216 24.24 21.38 3.57
C LEU A 216 24.45 22.27 4.78
N ARG A 217 25.60 22.92 4.82
CA ARG A 217 25.98 23.85 5.88
C ARG A 217 26.15 25.24 5.28
N ALA A 218 25.57 26.23 5.93
CA ALA A 218 25.86 27.62 5.62
C ALA A 218 26.75 28.19 6.73
N PRO A 219 28.08 28.15 6.63
CA PRO A 219 28.97 28.76 7.62
C PRO A 219 28.90 30.30 7.55
N GLY A 220 29.07 31.01 8.66
CA GLY A 220 29.11 32.49 8.69
C GLY A 220 28.89 33.10 10.09
N PRO A 221 28.82 34.44 10.22
CA PRO A 221 28.66 35.10 11.50
C PRO A 221 27.29 34.79 12.12
N GLY A 222 27.29 34.29 13.37
CA GLY A 222 26.08 33.83 14.06
C GLY A 222 26.02 32.30 14.21
N PRO A 223 24.84 31.70 14.39
CA PRO A 223 24.70 30.25 14.52
C PRO A 223 25.02 29.52 13.21
N ASP A 224 25.65 28.35 13.34
CA ASP A 224 25.91 27.43 12.22
C ASP A 224 24.59 26.82 11.74
N LEU A 225 24.15 27.21 10.55
CA LEU A 225 22.88 26.75 9.99
C LEU A 225 23.13 25.51 9.14
N ARG A 226 22.35 24.46 9.39
CA ARG A 226 22.45 23.19 8.68
C ARG A 226 21.08 22.75 8.19
N CYS A 227 21.04 22.17 7.00
CA CYS A 227 19.85 21.59 6.39
C CYS A 227 20.21 20.20 5.87
N ARG A 228 19.40 19.18 6.18
CA ARG A 228 19.55 17.84 5.60
C ARG A 228 18.39 17.57 4.65
N LEU A 229 18.68 17.07 3.47
CA LEU A 229 17.69 16.75 2.45
C LEU A 229 18.13 15.54 1.63
N HIS A 230 17.15 14.84 1.07
CA HIS A 230 17.41 13.83 0.04
C HIS A 230 17.63 14.50 -1.30
N VAL A 231 18.61 14.00 -2.04
CA VAL A 231 19.07 14.63 -3.26
C VAL A 231 19.15 13.61 -4.38
N PRO A 232 18.05 13.34 -5.12
CA PRO A 232 18.09 12.51 -6.31
C PRO A 232 19.13 13.06 -7.29
N GLN A 233 19.95 12.19 -7.88
CA GLN A 233 21.05 12.61 -8.76
C GLN A 233 20.57 13.54 -9.90
N ALA A 234 19.38 13.26 -10.44
CA ALA A 234 18.78 14.06 -11.51
C ALA A 234 18.39 15.50 -11.09
N ARG A 235 18.22 15.76 -9.79
CA ARG A 235 17.75 17.05 -9.24
C ARG A 235 18.77 17.69 -8.30
N GLU A 236 19.98 17.16 -8.23
CA GLU A 236 20.96 17.52 -7.22
C GLU A 236 21.32 19.01 -7.22
N ALA A 237 21.69 19.55 -8.37
CA ALA A 237 22.06 20.95 -8.49
C ALA A 237 20.92 21.90 -8.09
N ALA A 238 19.68 21.57 -8.48
CA ALA A 238 18.52 22.41 -8.22
C ALA A 238 18.13 22.43 -6.73
N LEU A 239 18.16 21.27 -6.08
CA LEU A 239 17.82 21.14 -4.66
C LEU A 239 18.90 21.75 -3.76
N ARG A 240 20.19 21.58 -4.10
CA ARG A 240 21.29 22.24 -3.38
C ARG A 240 21.19 23.76 -3.45
N ALA A 241 20.94 24.31 -4.64
CA ALA A 241 20.79 25.75 -4.82
C ALA A 241 19.59 26.32 -4.03
N ALA A 242 18.44 25.63 -4.05
CA ALA A 242 17.27 26.04 -3.28
C ALA A 242 17.50 25.97 -1.76
N ALA A 243 18.23 24.97 -1.28
CA ALA A 243 18.58 24.84 0.12
C ALA A 243 19.60 25.90 0.58
N ASP A 244 20.62 26.22 -0.23
CA ASP A 244 21.58 27.29 0.06
C ASP A 244 20.89 28.65 0.18
N GLU A 245 19.92 28.93 -0.68
CA GLU A 245 19.12 30.16 -0.63
C GLU A 245 18.21 30.22 0.59
N LEU A 246 17.56 29.11 0.94
CA LEU A 246 16.76 29.01 2.15
C LEU A 246 17.63 29.31 3.38
N LEU A 247 18.81 28.68 3.49
CA LEU A 247 19.75 28.91 4.58
C LEU A 247 20.25 30.36 4.61
N ALA A 248 20.51 30.97 3.45
CA ALA A 248 20.89 32.38 3.37
C ALA A 248 19.75 33.33 3.77
N ALA A 249 18.50 33.02 3.42
CA ALA A 249 17.33 33.80 3.79
C ALA A 249 17.08 33.75 5.30
N VAL A 250 17.04 32.54 5.86
CA VAL A 250 16.98 32.25 7.31
C VAL A 250 18.06 33.02 8.07
N ARG A 251 19.29 33.07 7.54
CA ARG A 251 20.38 33.84 8.14
C ARG A 251 20.12 35.34 8.17
N ARG A 252 19.58 35.92 7.09
CA ARG A 252 19.27 37.36 7.05
C ARG A 252 18.18 37.72 8.06
N GLU A 253 17.19 36.85 8.23
CA GLU A 253 16.12 37.04 9.19
C GLU A 253 16.60 36.92 10.65
N LEU A 254 17.57 36.04 10.92
CA LEU A 254 18.19 35.92 12.24
C LEU A 254 19.02 37.15 12.63
N GLY A 255 19.74 37.72 11.68
CA GLY A 255 20.72 38.77 11.95
C GLY A 255 21.88 38.28 12.86
N PRO A 256 22.73 39.21 13.37
CA PRO A 256 23.92 38.85 14.16
C PRO A 256 23.62 38.54 15.64
N LYS A 257 22.39 38.75 16.11
CA LYS A 257 22.00 38.57 17.51
C LYS A 257 21.35 37.19 17.68
N ARG A 258 21.68 36.48 18.77
CA ARG A 258 20.97 35.25 19.12
C ARG A 258 19.49 35.57 19.35
N PRO A 259 18.55 34.92 18.63
CA PRO A 259 17.12 35.09 18.89
C PRO A 259 16.77 34.62 20.31
N ARG A 260 15.72 35.20 20.89
CA ARG A 260 15.23 34.78 22.21
C ARG A 260 14.68 33.36 22.10
N SER A 261 15.09 32.50 23.03
CA SER A 261 14.53 31.16 23.18
C SER A 261 13.02 31.22 23.42
N LEU A 262 12.30 30.22 22.92
CA LEU A 262 10.87 30.07 23.23
C LEU A 262 10.68 29.90 24.76
N PRO A 263 9.64 30.50 25.37
CA PRO A 263 9.29 30.21 26.74
C PRO A 263 9.03 28.70 26.89
N HIS A 264 9.75 28.04 27.80
CA HIS A 264 9.70 26.59 28.06
C HIS A 264 10.35 25.68 27.01
N ALA A 265 11.06 26.22 26.01
CA ALA A 265 11.97 25.40 25.21
C ALA A 265 13.29 25.14 25.94
N ARG A 266 13.92 23.99 25.65
CA ARG A 266 15.30 23.70 26.05
C ARG A 266 16.18 24.88 25.62
N THR A 267 17.13 25.24 26.49
CA THR A 267 18.04 26.37 26.32
C THR A 267 18.56 26.46 24.89
N ASP A 268 18.26 27.59 24.25
CA ASP A 268 18.70 28.09 22.95
C ASP A 268 17.91 27.69 21.68
N SER A 269 16.86 26.86 21.72
CA SER A 269 16.02 26.62 20.52
C SER A 269 15.06 27.79 20.23
N PHE A 270 14.86 28.15 18.96
CA PHE A 270 14.01 29.26 18.51
C PHE A 270 13.25 28.91 17.22
N VAL A 271 12.21 29.69 16.88
CA VAL A 271 11.41 29.49 15.67
C VAL A 271 11.54 30.71 14.76
N ILE A 272 11.67 30.47 13.45
CA ILE A 272 11.61 31.48 12.40
C ILE A 272 10.46 31.14 11.47
N GLU A 273 9.63 32.11 11.11
CA GLU A 273 8.67 31.94 10.04
C GLU A 273 9.25 32.45 8.72
N HIS A 274 9.42 31.57 7.73
CA HIS A 274 9.88 31.94 6.40
C HIS A 274 8.92 31.46 5.33
N GLY A 275 8.33 32.39 4.57
CA GLY A 275 7.44 32.07 3.45
C GLY A 275 6.19 31.26 3.82
N GLY A 276 5.67 31.45 5.04
CA GLY A 276 4.52 30.71 5.60
C GLY A 276 4.87 29.35 6.21
N VAL A 277 6.16 29.03 6.36
CA VAL A 277 6.63 27.81 7.01
C VAL A 277 7.33 28.18 8.32
N LEU A 278 6.90 27.58 9.43
CA LEU A 278 7.58 27.70 10.72
C LEU A 278 8.79 26.75 10.75
N LEU A 279 9.98 27.31 10.93
CA LEU A 279 11.27 26.64 11.01
C LEU A 279 11.71 26.62 12.47
N LEU A 280 11.76 25.44 13.09
CA LEU A 280 12.35 25.26 14.41
C LEU A 280 13.87 25.11 14.27
N CYS A 281 14.62 26.03 14.84
CA CYS A 281 16.08 26.04 14.85
C CYS A 281 16.59 25.61 16.23
N ASP A 282 17.42 24.56 16.28
CA ASP A 282 18.04 24.03 17.49
C ASP A 282 19.58 24.14 17.41
N VAL A 283 20.25 24.23 18.57
CA VAL A 283 21.64 24.71 18.67
C VAL A 283 22.64 23.58 18.95
N ASP A 284 22.19 22.35 19.16
CA ASP A 284 23.06 21.23 19.53
C ASP A 284 22.74 19.94 18.73
N PRO A 285 23.41 19.69 17.59
CA PRO A 285 23.08 18.57 16.70
C PRO A 285 23.77 17.24 17.04
N LEU A 286 24.54 17.12 18.13
CA LEU A 286 25.40 15.95 18.37
C LEU A 286 25.37 15.48 19.83
N ARG A 287 24.29 14.78 20.23
CA ARG A 287 24.34 13.86 21.38
C ARG A 287 24.14 12.42 20.92
N PRO A 288 25.15 11.53 21.10
CA PRO A 288 24.94 10.09 20.99
C PRO A 288 23.91 9.67 22.05
N GLY A 289 22.75 9.17 21.63
CA GLY A 289 21.72 8.65 22.54
C GLY A 289 20.40 9.44 22.63
N LEU A 290 20.19 10.48 21.82
CA LEU A 290 18.89 11.16 21.70
C LEU A 290 18.49 11.30 20.22
N PRO A 291 17.78 10.32 19.63
CA PRO A 291 17.54 10.25 18.18
C PRO A 291 16.31 11.05 17.72
N HIS A 292 16.04 12.22 18.31
CA HIS A 292 14.82 12.98 17.99
C HIS A 292 15.11 14.28 17.23
N ARG A 293 14.36 14.45 16.12
CA ARG A 293 14.07 15.68 15.37
C ARG A 293 15.11 16.10 14.34
N PHE A 294 15.18 15.34 13.26
CA PHE A 294 15.78 15.82 12.02
C PHE A 294 14.70 16.51 11.18
N PHE A 295 14.97 17.76 10.77
CA PHE A 295 14.19 18.47 9.77
C PHE A 295 14.48 17.83 8.41
N ASP A 296 13.57 16.98 7.91
CA ASP A 296 13.56 16.60 6.50
C ASP A 296 13.09 17.82 5.70
N ALA A 297 14.07 18.58 5.19
CA ALA A 297 13.79 19.78 4.42
C ALA A 297 13.33 19.47 2.99
N THR A 298 13.33 18.20 2.56
CA THR A 298 13.11 17.81 1.16
C THR A 298 11.84 18.46 0.63
N GLY A 299 10.71 18.33 1.34
CA GLY A 299 9.46 18.98 0.92
C GLY A 299 9.47 20.52 0.92
N VAL A 300 10.23 21.16 1.81
CA VAL A 300 10.36 22.63 1.86
C VAL A 300 11.24 23.14 0.72
N VAL A 301 12.37 22.49 0.49
CA VAL A 301 13.32 22.78 -0.59
C VAL A 301 12.68 22.48 -1.95
N GLU A 302 11.92 21.40 -2.08
CA GLU A 302 11.17 21.09 -3.29
C GLU A 302 10.10 22.14 -3.61
N ARG A 303 9.33 22.59 -2.62
CA ARG A 303 8.36 23.68 -2.82
C ARG A 303 9.04 24.99 -3.21
N ALA A 304 10.21 25.29 -2.65
CA ALA A 304 11.02 26.43 -3.04
C ALA A 304 11.56 26.30 -4.48
N ALA A 305 11.94 25.08 -4.90
CA ALA A 305 12.41 24.80 -6.25
C ALA A 305 11.29 24.84 -7.31
N ILE A 306 10.05 24.45 -6.95
CA ILE A 306 8.89 24.47 -7.85
C ILE A 306 8.44 25.90 -8.17
N ARG A 307 8.50 26.85 -7.21
CA ARG A 307 8.17 28.27 -7.41
C ARG A 307 9.06 29.00 -8.43
N ARG A 308 10.06 28.33 -9.00
CA ARG A 308 11.02 28.86 -10.00
C ARG A 308 10.74 28.41 -11.44
N ARG A 309 9.77 27.55 -11.67
CA ARG A 309 9.26 27.24 -13.02
C ARG A 309 8.08 28.13 -13.34
#